data_AF-F9EJB4-F1
#
_entry.id   AF-F9EJB4-F1
#
_cell.length_a   1.000
_cell.length_b   1.000
_cell.length_c   1.000
_cell.angle_alpha   90.00
_cell.angle_beta   90.00
_cell.angle_gamma   90.00
#
_symmetry.space_group_name_H-M   'P 1'
#
loop_
_entity.id
_entity.type
_entity.pdbx_description
1 polymer ?
#
loop_
_entity_poly.entity_id
_entity_poly.type
_entity_poly.pdbx_seq_one_letter_code
_entity_poly.pdbx_strand_id
1 'polypeptide(L)'
;MKMEKRIYGILGISSIMSNWNADFSGEPKSISNGRIFGSDKAFKYPMKKMWENQGEKVLYIKSLKVDKGALIPKTLKERYEQLFPEKNLIKIQKQ
;
A
#
# COMPACT_ATOMS: atom_id res chain seq x y z
N MET A 1 -8.33 -22.42 -4.33
CA MET A 1 -9.79 -22.38 -4.06
C MET A 1 -10.29 -20.97 -4.38
N LYS A 2 -11.30 -20.83 -5.25
CA LYS A 2 -11.84 -19.51 -5.62
C LYS A 2 -12.98 -19.17 -4.67
N MET A 3 -13.04 -17.93 -4.19
CA MET A 3 -14.16 -17.46 -3.36
C MET A 3 -15.40 -17.31 -4.26
N GLU A 4 -16.45 -18.10 -4.02
CA GLU A 4 -17.64 -18.13 -4.88
C GLU A 4 -18.77 -17.18 -4.45
N LYS A 5 -18.74 -16.73 -3.19
CA LYS A 5 -19.77 -15.86 -2.62
C LYS A 5 -19.21 -14.47 -2.35
N ARG A 6 -20.05 -13.45 -2.55
CA ARG A 6 -19.73 -12.08 -2.12
C ARG A 6 -19.78 -12.00 -0.60
N ILE A 7 -18.75 -11.41 0.00
CA ILE A 7 -18.64 -11.19 1.43
C ILE A 7 -18.79 -9.70 1.69
N TYR A 8 -19.59 -9.36 2.69
CA TYR A 8 -19.76 -8.02 3.22
C TYR A 8 -19.28 -8.02 4.66
N GLY A 9 -18.62 -6.95 5.08
CA GLY A 9 -18.09 -6.82 6.44
C GLY A 9 -17.93 -5.37 6.83
N ILE A 10 -17.95 -5.13 8.13
CA ILE A 10 -17.70 -3.83 8.75
C ILE A 10 -16.50 -4.00 9.67
N LEU A 11 -15.54 -3.09 9.55
CA LEU A 11 -14.41 -3.00 10.47
C LEU A 11 -14.45 -1.63 11.14
N GLY A 12 -14.50 -1.62 12.47
CA GLY A 12 -14.37 -0.41 13.27
C GLY A 12 -12.94 -0.22 13.73
N ILE A 13 -12.45 1.01 13.68
CA ILE A 13 -11.14 1.41 14.23
C ILE A 13 -11.40 2.52 15.23
N SER A 14 -10.84 2.38 16.43
CA SER A 14 -10.77 3.44 17.43
C SER A 14 -9.33 3.90 17.59
N SER A 15 -9.13 5.20 17.71
CA SER A 15 -7.82 5.84 17.91
C SER A 15 -7.94 6.79 19.09
N ILE A 16 -7.15 6.57 20.15
CA ILE A 16 -7.17 7.36 21.38
C ILE A 16 -5.86 8.13 21.45
N MET A 17 -5.92 9.46 21.59
CA MET A 17 -4.74 10.35 21.61
C MET A 17 -3.78 10.11 20.44
N SER A 18 -4.30 9.77 19.26
CA SER A 18 -3.51 9.40 18.09
C SER A 18 -4.15 9.89 16.79
N ASN A 19 -3.30 10.26 15.83
CA ASN A 19 -3.70 10.65 14.49
C ASN A 19 -3.39 9.52 13.49
N TRP A 20 -4.39 8.68 13.21
CA TRP A 20 -4.21 7.50 12.35
C TRP A 20 -4.22 7.82 10.85
N ASN A 21 -4.67 9.01 10.44
CA ASN A 21 -4.70 9.45 9.05
C ASN A 21 -4.57 10.98 8.98
N ALA A 22 -3.34 11.46 8.86
CA ALA A 22 -3.02 12.88 8.74
C ALA A 22 -3.16 13.39 7.30
N ASP A 23 -3.42 14.69 7.15
CA ASP A 23 -3.21 15.41 5.88
C ASP A 23 -1.76 15.90 5.74
N PHE A 24 -1.49 16.73 4.72
CA PHE A 24 -0.14 17.24 4.44
C PHE A 24 0.38 18.22 5.50
N SER A 25 -0.50 18.80 6.32
CA SER A 25 -0.13 19.68 7.43
C SER A 25 0.21 18.92 8.72
N GLY A 26 -0.13 17.63 8.79
CA GLY A 26 0.03 16.80 9.99
C GLY A 26 -1.23 16.71 10.84
N GLU A 27 -2.27 17.49 10.53
CA GLU A 27 -3.55 17.48 11.21
C GLU A 27 -4.42 16.28 10.79
N PRO A 28 -5.42 15.87 11.60
CA PRO A 28 -6.38 14.84 11.21
C PRO A 28 -7.07 15.20 9.90
N LYS A 29 -7.01 14.28 8.93
CA LYS A 29 -7.56 14.53 7.60
C LYS A 29 -9.05 14.80 7.68
N SER A 30 -9.48 15.93 7.14
CA SER A 30 -10.86 16.38 7.13
C SER A 30 -11.34 16.75 5.73
N ILE A 31 -12.66 16.74 5.54
CA ILE A 31 -13.30 17.36 4.37
C ILE A 31 -13.65 18.82 4.69
N SER A 32 -14.03 19.61 3.67
CA SER A 32 -14.25 21.05 3.78
C SER A 32 -15.25 21.50 4.86
N ASN A 33 -16.14 20.61 5.30
CA ASN A 33 -17.09 20.88 6.38
C ASN A 33 -16.58 20.51 7.79
N GLY A 34 -15.28 20.21 7.94
CA GLY A 34 -14.64 19.87 9.21
C GLY A 34 -14.80 18.42 9.67
N ARG A 35 -15.53 17.58 8.92
CA ARG A 35 -15.66 16.16 9.27
C ARG A 35 -14.34 15.42 9.06
N ILE A 36 -13.81 14.86 10.15
CA ILE A 36 -12.61 13.99 10.12
C ILE A 36 -12.96 12.65 9.47
N PHE A 37 -12.07 12.13 8.63
CA PHE A 37 -12.25 10.83 8.00
C PHE A 37 -10.94 10.07 7.81
N GLY A 38 -11.08 8.74 7.81
CA GLY A 38 -10.05 7.80 7.38
C GLY A 38 -10.12 7.51 5.90
N SER A 39 -9.04 7.70 5.16
CA SER A 39 -9.01 7.25 3.77
C SER A 39 -8.92 5.73 3.68
N ASP A 40 -9.47 5.17 2.59
CA ASP A 40 -9.31 3.76 2.25
C ASP A 40 -7.83 3.36 2.12
N LYS A 41 -6.98 4.30 1.68
CA LYS A 41 -5.53 4.12 1.58
C LYS A 41 -4.87 3.95 2.95
N ALA A 42 -5.22 4.80 3.91
CA ALA A 42 -4.73 4.71 5.28
C ALA A 42 -5.15 3.39 5.93
N PHE A 43 -6.37 2.92 5.63
CA PHE A 43 -6.87 1.63 6.11
C PHE A 43 -6.16 0.42 5.46
N LYS A 44 -5.95 0.45 4.14
CA LYS A 44 -5.32 -0.65 3.39
C LYS A 44 -3.81 -0.75 3.64
N TYR A 45 -3.13 0.34 4.01
CA TYR A 45 -1.68 0.36 4.21
C TYR A 45 -1.20 -0.64 5.29
N PRO A 46 -1.72 -0.64 6.54
CA PRO A 46 -1.27 -1.58 7.57
C PRO A 46 -1.52 -3.04 7.17
N MET A 47 -2.62 -3.34 6.47
CA MET A 47 -2.90 -4.69 5.96
C MET A 47 -1.81 -5.15 4.98
N LYS A 48 -1.46 -4.28 4.02
CA LYS A 48 -0.38 -4.53 3.06
C LYS A 48 0.97 -4.68 3.75
N LYS A 49 1.24 -3.85 4.76
CA LYS A 49 2.51 -3.89 5.50
C LYS A 49 2.64 -5.17 6.34
N MET A 50 1.54 -5.61 6.95
CA MET A 50 1.46 -6.89 7.65
C MET A 50 1.79 -8.05 6.70
N TRP A 51 1.14 -8.11 5.54
CA TRP A 51 1.43 -9.14 4.54
C TRP A 51 2.88 -9.09 4.06
N GLU A 52 3.42 -7.91 3.77
CA GLU A 52 4.85 -7.77 3.39
C GLU A 52 5.77 -8.29 4.49
N ASN A 53 5.49 -7.97 5.76
CA ASN A 53 6.28 -8.46 6.90
C ASN A 53 6.17 -9.99 7.09
N GLN A 54 5.08 -10.60 6.63
CA GLN A 54 4.89 -12.06 6.60
C GLN A 54 5.56 -12.74 5.40
N GLY A 55 6.23 -11.98 4.53
CA GLY A 55 6.90 -12.50 3.34
C GLY A 55 6.02 -12.61 2.10
N GLU A 56 4.78 -12.12 2.15
CA GLU A 56 3.87 -12.13 1.00
C GLU A 56 4.31 -11.13 -0.09
N LYS A 57 4.04 -11.48 -1.34
CA LYS A 57 4.38 -10.64 -2.50
C LYS A 57 3.41 -9.47 -2.64
N VAL A 58 3.72 -8.34 -2.01
CA VAL A 58 2.89 -7.11 -2.07
C VAL A 58 3.44 -6.09 -3.06
N LEU A 59 2.74 -5.90 -4.18
CA LEU A 59 3.14 -4.98 -5.25
C LEU A 59 2.93 -3.50 -4.89
N TYR A 60 1.74 -3.15 -4.39
CA TYR A 60 1.34 -1.76 -4.15
C TYR A 60 1.71 -1.28 -2.75
N ILE A 61 3.01 -1.33 -2.42
CA ILE A 61 3.60 -0.77 -1.20
C ILE A 61 4.93 -0.08 -1.55
N LYS A 62 5.21 1.04 -0.87
CA LYS A 62 6.42 1.84 -1.16
C LYS A 62 7.67 1.03 -0.81
N SER A 63 8.50 0.78 -1.80
CA SER A 63 9.82 0.15 -1.66
C SER A 63 10.90 1.10 -2.18
N LEU A 64 12.07 1.07 -1.55
CA LEU A 64 13.17 1.99 -1.88
C LEU A 64 14.30 1.27 -2.62
N LYS A 65 15.08 2.03 -3.38
CA LYS A 65 16.38 1.67 -3.93
C LYS A 65 17.38 2.79 -3.64
N VAL A 66 18.66 2.45 -3.66
CA VAL A 66 19.73 3.46 -3.63
C VAL A 66 20.09 3.76 -5.08
N ASP A 67 20.06 5.03 -5.45
CA ASP A 67 20.51 5.53 -6.76
C ASP A 67 21.41 6.74 -6.54
N LYS A 68 22.64 6.69 -7.06
CA LYS A 68 23.67 7.74 -6.90
C LYS A 68 23.84 8.23 -5.45
N GLY A 69 23.77 7.32 -4.48
CA GLY A 69 23.89 7.63 -3.05
C GLY A 69 22.61 8.16 -2.38
N ALA A 70 21.51 8.33 -3.12
CA ALA A 70 20.22 8.77 -2.59
C ALA A 70 19.21 7.62 -2.49
N LEU A 71 18.40 7.60 -1.43
CA LEU A 71 17.26 6.69 -1.29
C LEU A 71 16.08 7.22 -2.09
N ILE A 72 15.72 6.52 -3.17
CA ILE A 72 14.58 6.87 -4.02
C ILE A 72 13.55 5.74 -4.07
N PRO A 73 12.25 6.06 -4.28
CA PRO A 73 11.24 5.04 -4.48
C PRO A 73 11.52 4.21 -5.75
N LYS A 74 11.32 2.91 -5.67
CA LYS A 74 11.25 2.04 -6.85
C LYS A 74 10.03 2.38 -7.68
N THR A 75 10.17 2.30 -8.98
CA THR A 75 9.04 2.29 -9.92
C THR A 75 8.19 1.04 -9.74
N LEU A 76 6.95 1.07 -10.23
CA LEU A 76 6.06 -0.10 -10.18
C LEU A 76 6.66 -1.32 -10.90
N LYS A 77 7.36 -1.08 -12.02
CA LYS A 77 8.06 -2.10 -12.80
C LYS A 77 9.18 -2.74 -11.98
N GLU A 78 10.06 -1.94 -11.38
CA GLU A 78 11.17 -2.45 -10.57
C GLU A 78 10.68 -3.25 -9.37
N ARG A 79 9.59 -2.82 -8.73
CA ARG A 79 8.98 -3.58 -7.64
C ARG A 79 8.38 -4.89 -8.14
N TYR A 80 7.73 -4.89 -9.30
CA TYR A 80 7.21 -6.11 -9.91
C TYR A 80 8.32 -7.12 -10.20
N GLU A 81 9.39 -6.69 -10.86
CA GLU A 81 10.54 -7.53 -11.19
C GLU A 81 11.24 -8.08 -9.95
N GLN A 82 11.31 -7.28 -8.87
CA GLN A 82 11.81 -7.75 -7.58
C GLN A 82 10.94 -8.87 -6.99
N LEU A 83 9.62 -8.77 -7.10
CA LEU A 83 8.70 -9.76 -6.52
C LEU A 83 8.58 -11.03 -7.37
N PHE A 84 8.78 -10.91 -8.69
CA PHE A 84 8.61 -12.00 -9.66
C PHE A 84 9.83 -12.10 -10.59
N PRO A 85 11.03 -12.40 -10.07
CA PRO A 85 12.26 -12.46 -10.88
C PRO A 85 12.18 -13.48 -12.02
N GLU A 86 11.39 -14.54 -11.85
CA GLU A 86 11.13 -15.56 -12.85
C GLU A 86 10.24 -15.09 -14.02
N LYS A 87 9.46 -14.01 -13.84
CA LYS A 87 8.50 -13.47 -14.83
C LYS A 87 9.02 -12.20 -15.50
N ASN A 88 10.24 -12.29 -16.04
CA ASN A 88 10.94 -11.17 -16.63
C ASN A 88 10.10 -10.52 -17.76
N LEU A 89 9.59 -9.30 -17.53
CA LEU A 89 8.62 -8.61 -18.39
C LEU A 89 9.15 -8.37 -19.82
N ILE A 90 10.48 -8.30 -19.97
CA ILE A 90 11.16 -8.15 -21.27
C ILE A 90 10.84 -9.31 -22.22
N LYS A 91 10.53 -10.51 -21.70
CA LYS A 91 10.17 -11.67 -22.53
C LYS A 91 8.73 -11.64 -23.05
N ILE A 92 7.86 -10.82 -22.47
CA ILE A 92 6.42 -10.78 -22.80
C ILE A 92 6.14 -9.84 -23.99
N GLN A 93 7.01 -8.86 -24.26
CA GLN A 93 6.85 -7.91 -25.39
C GLN A 93 7.37 -8.45 -26.74
N LYS A 94 7.83 -9.71 -26.81
CA LYS A 94 8.34 -10.35 -28.04
C LYS A 94 7.41 -11.46 -28.58
N GLN A 95 6.14 -11.47 -28.19
CA GLN A 95 5.10 -12.29 -28.82
C GLN A 95 4.08 -11.40 -29.50
#